data_AF-A0A1Z5JUU9-F1
#
_entry.id   AF-A0A1Z5JUU9-F1
#
_cell.length_a   1.000
_cell.length_b   1.000
_cell.length_c   1.000
_cell.angle_alpha   90.00
_cell.angle_beta   90.00
_cell.angle_gamma   90.00
#
_symmetry.space_group_name_H-M   'P 1'
#
loop_
_entity.id
_entity.type
_entity.pdbx_description
1 polymer ?
#
loop_
_entity_poly.entity_id
_entity_poly.type
_entity_poly.pdbx_seq_one_letter_code
_entity_poly.pdbx_strand_id
1 'polypeptide(L)'
;MRLSSILFSFLFAGPVGAQTSCRDLGKGVIDQRCTEDFPVCVTRNGAQVVGGNRGHHCALCINSQQPNRFWQVDPDEGCDFDFRVCVGSRPLAANVEGTACATCVNSIPDTIDANTFDDGCPPDAPICVNDDGSEPALRKPGTNCIADCVDTSYFEMDVGCPRNYPHCVLKDGTDPGEQVPGVKCAACTPLTCDDFNPCTDDFCDPIFGCYSIDNGSCVCDANAEDWQCDDFTLPLCSGTNFCVCDVDAEGAPFCWPNVLCEGLVDCSSNSDCPEGTRCASTCCGAGQCLPECDDSIEVLPNSVLKGEAPSGPTSTGK
;
A
#
# COMPACT_ATOMS: atom_id res chain seq x y z
N MET A 1 -84.90 -30.79 -41.23
CA MET A 1 -85.19 -30.38 -39.83
C MET A 1 -84.07 -29.48 -39.35
N ARG A 2 -84.43 -28.39 -38.66
CA ARG A 2 -83.61 -27.19 -38.41
C ARG A 2 -82.40 -27.47 -37.50
N LEU A 3 -81.22 -26.93 -37.83
CA LEU A 3 -80.16 -26.68 -36.87
C LEU A 3 -80.03 -25.16 -36.64
N SER A 4 -80.20 -24.77 -35.38
CA SER A 4 -80.04 -23.40 -34.88
C SER A 4 -78.59 -23.14 -34.49
N SER A 5 -78.17 -21.91 -34.76
CA SER A 5 -76.92 -21.28 -34.36
C SER A 5 -76.76 -21.23 -32.83
N ILE A 6 -75.54 -21.49 -32.34
CA ILE A 6 -75.07 -20.99 -31.04
C ILE A 6 -73.69 -20.36 -31.28
N LEU A 7 -73.62 -19.04 -31.11
CA LEU A 7 -72.41 -18.23 -31.11
C LEU A 7 -71.79 -18.35 -29.71
N PHE A 8 -70.56 -18.87 -29.60
CA PHE A 8 -69.80 -18.88 -28.35
C PHE A 8 -68.85 -17.67 -28.34
N SER A 9 -69.14 -16.68 -27.48
CA SER A 9 -68.23 -15.58 -27.20
C SER A 9 -67.11 -16.05 -26.26
N PHE A 10 -65.89 -16.15 -26.77
CA PHE A 10 -64.68 -16.28 -25.95
C PHE A 10 -64.28 -14.90 -25.42
N LEU A 11 -64.49 -14.68 -24.12
CA LEU A 11 -63.80 -13.66 -23.35
C LEU A 11 -62.36 -14.14 -23.11
N PHE A 12 -61.42 -13.64 -23.92
CA PHE A 12 -60.00 -13.74 -23.60
C PHE A 12 -59.69 -12.75 -22.46
N ALA A 13 -59.40 -13.29 -21.28
CA ALA A 13 -58.69 -12.55 -20.24
C ALA A 13 -57.28 -12.23 -20.77
N GLY A 14 -57.01 -10.94 -21.01
CA GLY A 14 -55.65 -10.48 -21.25
C GLY A 14 -54.76 -10.71 -20.01
N PRO A 15 -53.43 -10.77 -20.16
CA PRO A 15 -52.54 -10.94 -19.03
C PRO A 15 -52.67 -9.73 -18.11
N VAL A 16 -52.99 -10.00 -16.85
CA VAL A 16 -52.98 -9.03 -15.76
C VAL A 16 -51.51 -8.66 -15.51
N GLY A 17 -51.00 -7.69 -16.26
CA GLY A 17 -49.79 -6.95 -15.90
C GLY A 17 -50.10 -6.02 -14.73
N ALA A 18 -50.38 -6.59 -13.55
CA ALA A 18 -50.46 -5.80 -12.33
C ALA A 18 -49.04 -5.41 -11.95
N GLN A 19 -48.71 -4.13 -12.12
CA GLN A 19 -47.60 -3.48 -11.42
C GLN A 19 -47.74 -3.78 -9.92
N THR A 20 -47.01 -4.76 -9.42
CA THR A 20 -46.97 -5.06 -8.00
C THR A 20 -46.09 -4.02 -7.34
N SER A 21 -46.72 -3.02 -6.74
CA SER A 21 -46.07 -2.13 -5.77
C SER A 21 -45.33 -2.98 -4.72
N CYS A 22 -44.04 -2.74 -4.55
CA CYS A 22 -43.19 -3.35 -3.53
C CYS A 22 -43.08 -2.45 -2.30
N ARG A 23 -42.41 -2.92 -1.24
CA ARG A 23 -42.10 -2.11 -0.06
C ARG A 23 -40.69 -2.40 0.42
N ASP A 24 -39.93 -1.34 0.64
CA ASP A 24 -38.61 -1.40 1.29
C ASP A 24 -38.72 -2.03 2.68
N LEU A 25 -37.91 -3.03 2.99
CA LEU A 25 -37.80 -3.68 4.30
C LEU A 25 -36.48 -3.31 5.01
N GLY A 26 -35.60 -2.57 4.34
CA GLY A 26 -34.30 -2.16 4.81
C GLY A 26 -33.16 -2.94 4.16
N LYS A 27 -31.94 -2.42 4.33
CA LYS A 27 -30.73 -2.94 3.70
C LYS A 27 -30.47 -4.41 3.99
N GLY A 28 -30.02 -5.13 2.96
CA GLY A 28 -29.63 -6.54 3.05
C GLY A 28 -30.81 -7.52 3.21
N VAL A 29 -32.04 -7.04 3.04
CA VAL A 29 -33.27 -7.85 3.09
C VAL A 29 -33.95 -7.79 1.73
N ILE A 30 -34.47 -8.92 1.25
CA ILE A 30 -35.31 -8.95 0.06
C ILE A 30 -36.61 -8.20 0.36
N ASP A 31 -36.89 -7.18 -0.43
CA ASP A 31 -38.03 -6.32 -0.19
C ASP A 31 -39.36 -7.00 -0.38
N GLN A 32 -40.39 -6.42 0.23
CA GLN A 32 -41.71 -7.04 0.21
C GLN A 32 -42.24 -7.10 -1.23
N ARG A 33 -42.56 -8.32 -1.68
CA ARG A 33 -43.00 -8.65 -3.06
C ARG A 33 -41.91 -8.56 -4.11
N CYS A 34 -40.66 -8.52 -3.68
CA CYS A 34 -39.47 -8.71 -4.49
C CYS A 34 -38.98 -10.16 -4.41
N THR A 35 -37.99 -10.51 -5.21
CA THR A 35 -37.44 -11.88 -5.35
C THR A 35 -35.93 -11.87 -5.17
N GLU A 36 -35.30 -13.03 -5.04
CA GLU A 36 -33.82 -13.12 -5.00
C GLU A 36 -33.17 -12.48 -6.24
N ASP A 37 -33.76 -12.66 -7.43
CA ASP A 37 -33.24 -12.08 -8.68
C ASP A 37 -33.41 -10.54 -8.78
N PHE A 38 -34.39 -9.99 -8.05
CA PHE A 38 -34.73 -8.57 -8.06
C PHE A 38 -35.10 -8.16 -6.63
N PRO A 39 -34.12 -8.05 -5.72
CA PRO A 39 -34.40 -7.98 -4.30
C PRO A 39 -34.78 -6.58 -3.81
N VAL A 40 -34.51 -5.53 -4.59
CA VAL A 40 -34.59 -4.14 -4.12
C VAL A 40 -35.82 -3.43 -4.65
N CYS A 41 -36.57 -2.75 -3.80
CA CYS A 41 -37.75 -1.98 -4.15
C CYS A 41 -37.37 -0.56 -4.57
N VAL A 42 -37.79 -0.16 -5.77
CA VAL A 42 -37.47 1.15 -6.35
C VAL A 42 -38.72 1.94 -6.74
N THR A 43 -38.54 3.25 -6.88
CA THR A 43 -39.56 4.13 -7.44
C THR A 43 -39.78 3.81 -8.92
N ARG A 44 -40.83 4.40 -9.52
CA ARG A 44 -41.13 4.23 -10.96
C ARG A 44 -39.95 4.58 -11.88
N ASN A 45 -39.09 5.51 -11.44
CA ASN A 45 -37.94 5.97 -12.22
C ASN A 45 -36.63 5.28 -11.81
N GLY A 46 -36.69 4.20 -11.01
CA GLY A 46 -35.51 3.46 -10.59
C GLY A 46 -34.72 4.09 -9.44
N ALA A 47 -35.22 5.16 -8.81
CA ALA A 47 -34.58 5.73 -7.63
C ALA A 47 -34.90 4.91 -6.37
N GLN A 48 -33.97 4.92 -5.40
CA GLN A 48 -34.12 4.25 -4.11
C GLN A 48 -35.40 4.64 -3.36
N VAL A 49 -35.99 3.65 -2.70
CA VAL A 49 -37.08 3.80 -1.73
C VAL A 49 -36.51 3.53 -0.36
N VAL A 50 -36.71 4.43 0.60
CA VAL A 50 -36.11 4.33 1.95
C VAL A 50 -37.17 4.29 3.04
N GLY A 51 -36.86 3.64 4.16
CA GLY A 51 -37.61 3.74 5.41
C GLY A 51 -38.99 3.09 5.36
N GLY A 52 -39.16 1.98 4.65
CA GLY A 52 -40.45 1.29 4.63
C GLY A 52 -41.49 1.92 3.71
N ASN A 53 -41.06 2.78 2.80
CA ASN A 53 -41.94 3.39 1.81
C ASN A 53 -42.32 2.40 0.69
N ARG A 54 -43.40 2.69 -0.03
CA ARG A 54 -43.83 1.87 -1.16
C ARG A 54 -43.07 2.28 -2.42
N GLY A 55 -42.57 1.28 -3.14
CA GLY A 55 -42.06 1.44 -4.49
C GLY A 55 -43.04 0.94 -5.55
N HIS A 56 -42.55 0.94 -6.77
CA HIS A 56 -43.32 0.69 -7.97
C HIS A 56 -42.95 -0.64 -8.63
N HIS A 57 -41.66 -0.99 -8.65
CA HIS A 57 -41.13 -2.24 -9.15
C HIS A 57 -39.89 -2.66 -8.37
N CYS A 58 -39.45 -3.91 -8.58
CA CYS A 58 -38.23 -4.42 -7.98
C CYS A 58 -37.07 -4.35 -8.99
N ALA A 59 -35.90 -4.03 -8.50
CA ALA A 59 -34.65 -3.89 -9.23
C ALA A 59 -33.65 -4.95 -8.74
N LEU A 60 -32.68 -5.25 -9.61
CA LEU A 60 -31.58 -6.17 -9.29
C LEU A 60 -30.65 -5.55 -8.24
N CYS A 61 -30.26 -4.29 -8.44
CA CYS A 61 -29.41 -3.57 -7.49
C CYS A 61 -29.65 -2.06 -7.56
N ILE A 62 -29.14 -1.34 -6.55
CA ILE A 62 -29.06 0.12 -6.52
C ILE A 62 -27.61 0.55 -6.21
N ASN A 63 -27.08 1.50 -6.98
CA ASN A 63 -25.80 2.13 -6.66
C ASN A 63 -25.92 2.85 -5.31
N SER A 64 -25.34 2.27 -4.26
CA SER A 64 -25.49 2.72 -2.87
C SER A 64 -24.49 3.82 -2.50
N GLN A 65 -23.98 4.53 -3.52
CA GLN A 65 -22.96 5.57 -3.43
C GLN A 65 -21.60 5.00 -3.03
N GLN A 66 -21.10 4.04 -3.82
CA GLN A 66 -19.74 3.55 -3.66
C GLN A 66 -18.77 4.26 -4.57
N PRO A 67 -17.59 4.64 -4.07
CA PRO A 67 -17.20 4.81 -2.67
C PRO A 67 -17.59 6.20 -2.16
N ASN A 68 -18.30 6.29 -1.04
CA ASN A 68 -18.52 7.55 -0.32
C ASN A 68 -17.49 7.78 0.80
N ARG A 69 -16.66 6.77 1.10
CA ARG A 69 -15.59 6.80 2.10
C ARG A 69 -14.44 5.91 1.67
N PHE A 70 -13.23 6.26 2.10
CA PHE A 70 -11.97 5.59 1.77
C PHE A 70 -11.85 4.09 2.20
N TRP A 71 -12.89 3.51 2.79
CA TRP A 71 -12.91 2.15 3.38
C TRP A 71 -14.16 1.36 2.99
N GLN A 72 -14.98 1.89 2.08
CA GLN A 72 -16.28 1.31 1.76
C GLN A 72 -16.12 0.19 0.72
N VAL A 73 -15.91 -1.03 1.22
CA VAL A 73 -15.89 -2.29 0.44
C VAL A 73 -17.19 -3.08 0.55
N ASP A 74 -18.16 -2.55 1.31
CA ASP A 74 -19.48 -3.19 1.44
C ASP A 74 -20.16 -3.25 0.08
N PRO A 75 -20.87 -4.33 -0.29
CA PRO A 75 -21.59 -4.40 -1.56
C PRO A 75 -22.72 -3.37 -1.68
N ASP A 76 -23.02 -2.98 -2.91
CA ASP A 76 -24.21 -2.21 -3.23
C ASP A 76 -25.47 -3.02 -2.89
N GLU A 77 -26.56 -2.32 -2.60
CA GLU A 77 -27.82 -2.96 -2.27
C GLU A 77 -28.31 -3.82 -3.45
N GLY A 78 -28.49 -5.11 -3.21
CA GLY A 78 -28.82 -6.13 -4.22
C GLY A 78 -27.62 -6.85 -4.84
N CYS A 79 -26.40 -6.39 -4.55
CA CYS A 79 -25.14 -7.01 -4.93
C CYS A 79 -24.53 -7.81 -3.76
N ASP A 80 -23.49 -8.61 -4.03
CA ASP A 80 -22.82 -9.46 -3.04
C ASP A 80 -21.31 -9.17 -2.94
N PHE A 81 -20.58 -9.94 -2.14
CA PHE A 81 -19.15 -9.71 -1.92
C PHE A 81 -18.25 -10.13 -3.09
N ASP A 82 -18.75 -10.91 -4.04
CA ASP A 82 -18.03 -11.29 -5.25
C ASP A 82 -18.26 -10.23 -6.35
N PHE A 83 -19.49 -9.73 -6.46
CA PHE A 83 -19.89 -8.68 -7.40
C PHE A 83 -20.47 -7.51 -6.62
N ARG A 84 -19.62 -6.59 -6.15
CA ARG A 84 -19.96 -5.56 -5.17
C ARG A 84 -20.66 -4.34 -5.76
N VAL A 85 -20.34 -3.96 -6.99
CA VAL A 85 -20.73 -2.67 -7.55
C VAL A 85 -21.94 -2.83 -8.46
N CYS A 86 -22.98 -2.06 -8.22
CA CYS A 86 -24.14 -1.99 -9.08
C CYS A 86 -23.83 -1.16 -10.33
N VAL A 87 -23.99 -1.77 -11.51
CA VAL A 87 -23.63 -1.16 -12.79
C VAL A 87 -24.78 -1.17 -13.78
N GLY A 88 -24.71 -0.26 -14.75
CA GLY A 88 -25.69 -0.13 -15.82
C GLY A 88 -25.03 0.06 -17.19
N SER A 89 -25.87 0.24 -18.21
CA SER A 89 -25.40 0.60 -19.56
C SER A 89 -24.63 1.93 -19.62
N ARG A 90 -24.80 2.77 -18.59
CA ARG A 90 -24.11 4.04 -18.35
C ARG A 90 -23.69 4.12 -16.87
N PRO A 91 -22.71 4.96 -16.53
CA PRO A 91 -22.37 5.25 -15.14
C PRO A 91 -23.63 5.64 -14.37
N LEU A 92 -23.90 4.92 -13.30
CA LEU A 92 -25.09 5.13 -12.48
C LEU A 92 -24.86 6.33 -11.57
N ALA A 93 -25.87 7.19 -11.47
CA ALA A 93 -25.88 8.16 -10.39
C ALA A 93 -26.15 7.45 -9.06
N ALA A 94 -25.77 8.10 -7.97
CA ALA A 94 -26.12 7.71 -6.62
C ALA A 94 -27.61 7.36 -6.47
N ASN A 95 -27.89 6.23 -5.80
CA ASN A 95 -29.22 5.74 -5.46
C ASN A 95 -30.12 5.44 -6.67
N VAL A 96 -29.52 5.06 -7.81
CA VAL A 96 -30.21 4.66 -9.03
C VAL A 96 -30.04 3.18 -9.29
N GLU A 97 -31.10 2.54 -9.78
CA GLU A 97 -31.11 1.13 -10.14
C GLU A 97 -30.10 0.79 -11.25
N GLY A 98 -29.48 -0.38 -11.12
CA GLY A 98 -28.61 -0.95 -12.14
C GLY A 98 -29.22 -2.18 -12.80
N THR A 99 -28.47 -2.71 -13.76
CA THR A 99 -28.86 -3.88 -14.56
C THR A 99 -27.97 -5.10 -14.31
N ALA A 100 -26.84 -4.93 -13.62
CA ALA A 100 -25.92 -5.99 -13.26
C ALA A 100 -25.09 -5.58 -12.03
N CYS A 101 -24.46 -6.56 -11.39
CA CYS A 101 -23.40 -6.34 -10.42
C CYS A 101 -22.05 -6.67 -11.06
N ALA A 102 -21.00 -5.95 -10.66
CA ALA A 102 -19.62 -6.12 -11.10
C ALA A 102 -18.69 -6.19 -9.89
N THR A 103 -17.53 -6.83 -10.05
CA THR A 103 -16.49 -6.86 -9.00
C THR A 103 -16.05 -5.45 -8.63
N CYS A 104 -15.72 -4.66 -9.66
CA CYS A 104 -15.25 -3.29 -9.54
C CYS A 104 -15.56 -2.48 -10.80
N VAL A 105 -15.35 -1.17 -10.76
CA VAL A 105 -15.41 -0.28 -11.92
C VAL A 105 -14.17 0.60 -11.94
N ASN A 106 -13.48 0.67 -13.08
CA ASN A 106 -12.42 1.66 -13.27
C ASN A 106 -13.06 3.05 -13.16
N SER A 107 -12.86 3.73 -12.05
CA SER A 107 -13.50 4.99 -11.65
C SER A 107 -12.50 6.14 -11.60
N ILE A 108 -11.21 5.82 -11.54
CA ILE A 108 -10.11 6.76 -11.35
C ILE A 108 -9.49 7.11 -12.69
N PRO A 109 -9.39 8.39 -13.05
CA PRO A 109 -8.56 8.80 -14.17
C PRO A 109 -7.08 8.75 -13.77
N ASP A 110 -6.20 8.39 -14.72
CA ASP A 110 -4.74 8.15 -14.66
C ASP A 110 -3.86 9.30 -14.08
N THR A 111 -4.46 10.30 -13.44
CA THR A 111 -3.87 11.61 -13.12
C THR A 111 -3.95 12.01 -11.63
N ILE A 112 -4.46 11.16 -10.73
CA ILE A 112 -4.79 11.60 -9.36
C ILE A 112 -4.25 10.68 -8.26
N ASP A 113 -3.51 11.34 -7.35
CA ASP A 113 -3.32 11.18 -5.90
C ASP A 113 -3.31 9.76 -5.32
N ALA A 114 -2.35 9.54 -4.42
CA ALA A 114 -2.21 8.34 -3.60
C ALA A 114 -3.38 8.18 -2.60
N ASN A 115 -4.64 8.53 -2.91
CA ASN A 115 -5.80 8.30 -2.04
C ASN A 115 -6.97 7.66 -2.79
N THR A 116 -6.84 7.45 -4.08
CA THR A 116 -7.93 6.97 -4.93
C THR A 116 -7.78 5.48 -5.16
N PHE A 117 -8.86 4.73 -4.88
CA PHE A 117 -9.04 3.33 -5.27
C PHE A 117 -10.37 3.18 -6.04
N ASP A 118 -10.42 2.21 -6.95
CA ASP A 118 -11.56 2.01 -7.83
C ASP A 118 -12.80 1.53 -7.09
N ASP A 119 -13.99 1.92 -7.57
CA ASP A 119 -15.27 1.47 -7.00
C ASP A 119 -15.28 -0.06 -6.88
N GLY A 120 -15.57 -0.59 -5.69
CA GLY A 120 -15.59 -2.03 -5.40
C GLY A 120 -14.24 -2.66 -5.05
N CYS A 121 -13.14 -1.93 -5.27
CA CYS A 121 -11.81 -2.37 -4.89
C CYS A 121 -11.46 -1.97 -3.45
N PRO A 122 -10.85 -2.88 -2.69
CA PRO A 122 -10.41 -2.59 -1.33
C PRO A 122 -9.10 -1.80 -1.35
N PRO A 123 -8.76 -1.09 -0.27
CA PRO A 123 -7.58 -0.22 -0.25
C PRO A 123 -6.24 -0.98 -0.28
N ASP A 124 -6.23 -2.29 0.03
CA ASP A 124 -5.07 -3.17 -0.16
C ASP A 124 -4.90 -3.66 -1.60
N ALA A 125 -5.91 -3.49 -2.46
CA ALA A 125 -5.86 -3.80 -3.88
C ALA A 125 -6.66 -2.74 -4.67
N PRO A 126 -6.14 -1.51 -4.80
CA PRO A 126 -6.95 -0.35 -5.16
C PRO A 126 -7.34 -0.26 -6.65
N ILE A 127 -6.77 -1.06 -7.55
CA ILE A 127 -6.91 -0.90 -9.01
C ILE A 127 -7.82 -1.98 -9.59
N CYS A 128 -8.82 -1.57 -10.36
CA CYS A 128 -9.75 -2.47 -11.05
C CYS A 128 -9.16 -2.95 -12.40
N VAL A 129 -9.10 -4.26 -12.59
CA VAL A 129 -8.56 -4.89 -13.80
C VAL A 129 -9.51 -5.94 -14.39
N ASN A 130 -9.28 -6.27 -15.66
CA ASN A 130 -9.86 -7.43 -16.32
C ASN A 130 -9.11 -8.72 -15.94
N ASP A 131 -9.59 -9.87 -16.41
CA ASP A 131 -8.98 -11.19 -16.15
C ASP A 131 -7.54 -11.31 -16.65
N ASP A 132 -7.16 -10.51 -17.64
CA ASP A 132 -5.80 -10.46 -18.20
C ASP A 132 -4.88 -9.45 -17.47
N GLY A 133 -5.37 -8.78 -16.44
CA GLY A 133 -4.65 -7.77 -15.67
C GLY A 133 -4.65 -6.38 -16.29
N SER A 134 -5.28 -6.17 -17.46
CA SER A 134 -5.41 -4.84 -18.06
C SER A 134 -6.48 -4.00 -17.36
N GLU A 135 -6.25 -2.70 -17.23
CA GLU A 135 -7.29 -1.79 -16.75
C GLU A 135 -8.45 -1.70 -17.78
N PRO A 136 -9.72 -1.84 -17.35
CA PRO A 136 -10.86 -1.53 -18.18
C PRO A 136 -10.84 -0.06 -18.59
N ALA A 137 -11.53 0.30 -19.67
CA ALA A 137 -11.71 1.71 -20.00
C ALA A 137 -12.42 2.46 -18.87
N LEU A 138 -12.13 3.75 -18.70
CA LEU A 138 -12.74 4.57 -17.65
C LEU A 138 -14.28 4.42 -17.61
N ARG A 139 -14.79 4.21 -16.40
CA ARG A 139 -16.18 3.88 -16.03
C ARG A 139 -16.70 2.58 -16.60
N LYS A 140 -15.83 1.60 -16.84
CA LYS A 140 -16.21 0.24 -17.23
C LYS A 140 -15.97 -0.75 -16.09
N PRO A 141 -16.84 -1.77 -15.99
CA PRO A 141 -16.63 -2.87 -15.06
C PRO A 141 -15.32 -3.60 -15.32
N GLY A 142 -14.65 -4.00 -14.25
CA GLY A 142 -13.60 -5.02 -14.27
C GLY A 142 -14.02 -6.27 -13.50
N THR A 143 -13.14 -7.26 -13.49
CA THR A 143 -13.40 -8.58 -12.91
C THR A 143 -12.55 -8.87 -11.68
N ASN A 144 -11.49 -8.11 -11.45
CA ASN A 144 -10.59 -8.31 -10.32
C ASN A 144 -10.02 -6.97 -9.82
N CYS A 145 -9.49 -6.98 -8.60
CA CYS A 145 -8.78 -5.87 -8.00
C CYS A 145 -7.33 -6.26 -7.70
N ILE A 146 -6.37 -5.37 -8.00
CA ILE A 146 -4.95 -5.60 -7.77
C ILE A 146 -4.31 -4.38 -7.08
N ALA A 147 -3.13 -4.60 -6.50
CA ALA A 147 -2.18 -3.53 -6.23
C ALA A 147 -1.10 -3.59 -7.32
N ASP A 148 -1.06 -2.57 -8.18
CA ASP A 148 0.08 -2.32 -9.08
C ASP A 148 0.99 -1.32 -8.36
N CYS A 149 1.72 -1.83 -7.37
CA CYS A 149 2.57 -1.02 -6.50
C CYS A 149 4.04 -1.43 -6.59
N VAL A 150 4.92 -0.47 -6.32
CA VAL A 150 6.37 -0.67 -6.28
C VAL A 150 6.91 0.04 -5.05
N ASP A 151 7.68 -0.70 -4.24
CA ASP A 151 8.43 -0.10 -3.14
C ASP A 151 9.44 0.91 -3.70
N THR A 152 9.36 2.15 -3.23
CA THR A 152 10.28 3.21 -3.69
C THR A 152 11.38 3.52 -2.70
N SER A 153 11.16 3.26 -1.42
CA SER A 153 12.15 3.37 -0.35
C SER A 153 11.49 3.05 1.00
N TYR A 154 12.32 2.71 1.98
CA TYR A 154 11.88 2.39 3.33
C TYR A 154 11.14 3.53 4.09
N PHE A 155 11.35 4.81 3.72
CA PHE A 155 10.81 5.96 4.45
C PHE A 155 9.70 6.73 3.72
N GLU A 156 9.48 6.45 2.44
CA GLU A 156 8.49 7.16 1.63
C GLU A 156 7.26 6.29 1.39
N MET A 157 6.21 6.93 0.86
CA MET A 157 5.01 6.24 0.43
C MET A 157 5.26 5.58 -0.90
N ASP A 158 4.91 4.30 -1.00
CA ASP A 158 5.12 3.53 -2.19
C ASP A 158 4.21 3.95 -3.33
N VAL A 159 4.78 3.89 -4.53
CA VAL A 159 4.07 4.23 -5.75
C VAL A 159 2.98 3.19 -5.98
N GLY A 160 1.77 3.66 -6.29
CA GLY A 160 0.60 2.81 -6.54
C GLY A 160 -0.23 2.49 -5.31
N CYS A 161 0.22 2.90 -4.12
CA CYS A 161 -0.49 2.65 -2.87
C CYS A 161 -1.19 3.90 -2.29
N PRO A 162 -2.34 3.74 -1.62
CA PRO A 162 -3.06 4.87 -1.05
C PRO A 162 -2.45 5.33 0.29
N ARG A 163 -2.67 6.57 0.74
CA ARG A 163 -1.96 7.16 1.90
C ARG A 163 -2.21 6.45 3.21
N ASN A 164 -3.38 5.84 3.34
CA ASN A 164 -3.73 5.07 4.53
C ASN A 164 -3.21 3.62 4.47
N TYR A 165 -2.76 3.17 3.30
CA TYR A 165 -2.07 1.91 3.08
C TYR A 165 -0.80 2.17 2.27
N PRO A 166 0.13 2.99 2.77
CA PRO A 166 1.16 3.59 1.94
C PRO A 166 2.26 2.61 1.53
N HIS A 167 2.28 1.38 2.08
CA HIS A 167 3.35 0.42 1.83
C HIS A 167 2.92 -0.67 0.85
N CYS A 168 3.78 -0.95 -0.11
CA CYS A 168 3.69 -2.05 -1.04
C CYS A 168 4.36 -3.26 -0.43
N VAL A 169 3.64 -4.36 -0.29
CA VAL A 169 4.14 -5.53 0.46
C VAL A 169 3.94 -6.84 -0.29
N LEU A 170 4.72 -7.84 0.12
CA LEU A 170 4.56 -9.21 -0.32
C LEU A 170 3.28 -9.83 0.25
N LYS A 171 2.96 -11.06 -0.18
CA LYS A 171 1.73 -11.75 0.22
C LYS A 171 1.63 -11.95 1.73
N ASP A 172 2.74 -12.26 2.39
CA ASP A 172 2.87 -12.39 3.84
C ASP A 172 2.86 -11.05 4.59
N GLY A 173 3.01 -9.93 3.86
CA GLY A 173 2.99 -8.59 4.40
C GLY A 173 4.37 -8.03 4.74
N THR A 174 5.45 -8.74 4.42
CA THR A 174 6.79 -8.18 4.56
C THR A 174 7.06 -7.18 3.44
N ASP A 175 8.00 -6.28 3.71
CA ASP A 175 8.58 -5.39 2.72
C ASP A 175 9.23 -6.20 1.56
N PRO A 176 8.99 -5.86 0.28
CA PRO A 176 9.54 -6.56 -0.87
C PRO A 176 10.98 -6.12 -1.21
N GLY A 177 11.45 -5.02 -0.66
CA GLY A 177 12.72 -4.35 -0.93
C GLY A 177 12.62 -3.30 -2.03
N GLU A 178 13.58 -2.36 -2.00
CA GLU A 178 13.58 -1.19 -2.85
C GLU A 178 13.44 -1.54 -4.35
N GLN A 179 12.53 -0.85 -5.04
CA GLN A 179 12.20 -1.03 -6.47
C GLN A 179 11.65 -2.42 -6.83
N VAL A 180 11.23 -3.20 -5.83
CA VAL A 180 10.61 -4.50 -6.06
C VAL A 180 9.08 -4.35 -6.03
N PRO A 181 8.36 -4.88 -7.04
CA PRO A 181 6.89 -4.88 -7.01
C PRO A 181 6.35 -5.75 -5.88
N GLY A 182 5.35 -5.24 -5.18
CA GLY A 182 4.55 -6.01 -4.22
C GLY A 182 3.27 -6.53 -4.85
N VAL A 183 2.39 -7.09 -4.01
CA VAL A 183 1.12 -7.69 -4.45
C VAL A 183 -0.10 -7.13 -3.73
N LYS A 184 0.11 -6.32 -2.69
CA LYS A 184 -0.94 -5.65 -1.93
C LYS A 184 -0.39 -4.37 -1.29
N CYS A 185 -1.27 -3.40 -1.07
CA CYS A 185 -0.98 -2.25 -0.24
C CYS A 185 -1.31 -2.57 1.22
N ALA A 186 -0.49 -2.09 2.15
CA ALA A 186 -0.63 -2.35 3.57
C ALA A 186 -0.64 -1.03 4.36
N ALA A 187 -1.49 -0.99 5.38
CA ALA A 187 -1.29 -0.04 6.45
C ALA A 187 0.06 -0.32 7.10
N CYS A 188 0.72 0.75 7.50
CA CYS A 188 1.96 0.66 8.22
C CYS A 188 1.77 -0.16 9.52
N THR A 189 2.69 -1.08 9.78
CA THR A 189 2.78 -1.93 10.99
C THR A 189 4.25 -2.17 11.34
N PRO A 190 4.59 -2.59 12.57
CA PRO A 190 5.97 -2.98 12.88
C PRO A 190 6.53 -4.04 11.93
N LEU A 191 5.70 -4.98 11.45
CA LEU A 191 6.13 -6.01 10.51
C LEU A 191 6.45 -5.45 9.11
N THR A 192 5.70 -4.45 8.65
CA THR A 192 6.00 -3.80 7.36
C THR A 192 7.20 -2.88 7.46
N CYS A 193 7.59 -2.51 8.68
CA CYS A 193 8.76 -1.70 8.97
C CYS A 193 9.93 -2.54 9.49
N ASP A 194 9.90 -3.87 9.39
CA ASP A 194 11.03 -4.69 9.84
C ASP A 194 12.22 -4.46 8.89
N ASP A 195 13.24 -3.72 9.34
CA ASP A 195 14.47 -3.48 8.59
C ASP A 195 15.48 -4.63 8.72
N PHE A 196 15.09 -5.70 9.44
CA PHE A 196 15.91 -6.85 9.80
C PHE A 196 17.17 -6.48 10.61
N ASN A 197 17.24 -5.27 11.17
CA ASN A 197 18.32 -4.86 12.04
C ASN A 197 17.98 -5.19 13.50
N PRO A 198 18.69 -6.13 14.14
CA PRO A 198 18.39 -6.51 15.53
C PRO A 198 18.66 -5.36 16.53
N CYS A 199 19.44 -4.36 16.14
CA CYS A 199 19.84 -3.23 16.95
C CYS A 199 18.76 -2.14 17.07
N THR A 200 17.69 -2.27 16.29
CA THR A 200 16.60 -1.31 16.26
C THR A 200 15.30 -1.91 16.75
N ASP A 201 14.47 -1.06 17.33
CA ASP A 201 13.05 -1.31 17.46
C ASP A 201 12.36 -0.57 16.29
N ASP A 202 11.63 -1.33 15.48
CA ASP A 202 10.91 -0.78 14.33
C ASP A 202 9.54 -0.24 14.74
N PHE A 203 9.27 0.98 14.30
CA PHE A 203 8.04 1.67 14.55
C PHE A 203 7.36 2.07 13.26
N CYS A 204 6.05 2.15 13.40
CA CYS A 204 5.19 2.62 12.35
C CYS A 204 4.43 3.86 12.85
N ASP A 205 4.60 4.98 12.16
CA ASP A 205 3.76 6.16 12.33
C ASP A 205 2.80 6.34 11.13
N PRO A 206 1.49 6.56 11.35
CA PRO A 206 0.53 6.75 10.27
C PRO A 206 0.77 8.00 9.38
N ILE A 207 1.58 8.95 9.83
CA ILE A 207 1.90 10.20 9.13
C ILE A 207 3.32 10.15 8.55
N PHE A 208 4.28 9.67 9.34
CA PHE A 208 5.70 9.68 8.97
C PHE A 208 6.18 8.38 8.29
N GLY A 209 5.36 7.33 8.29
CA GLY A 209 5.75 6.02 7.73
C GLY A 209 6.60 5.20 8.70
N CYS A 210 7.44 4.33 8.15
CA CYS A 210 8.35 3.50 8.93
C CYS A 210 9.51 4.33 9.48
N TYR A 211 9.87 4.06 10.74
CA TYR A 211 11.07 4.60 11.35
C TYR A 211 11.59 3.62 12.41
N SER A 212 12.90 3.59 12.59
CA SER A 212 13.56 2.73 13.57
C SER A 212 14.23 3.57 14.66
N ILE A 213 14.28 3.04 15.88
CA ILE A 213 15.01 3.63 17.01
C ILE A 213 16.01 2.60 17.53
N ASP A 214 17.24 3.02 17.78
CA ASP A 214 18.24 2.17 18.45
C ASP A 214 17.70 1.66 19.81
N ASN A 215 17.65 0.34 19.95
CA ASN A 215 17.13 -0.32 21.15
C ASN A 215 18.24 -0.64 22.18
N GLY A 216 19.51 -0.33 21.86
CA GLY A 216 20.68 -0.53 22.70
C GLY A 216 21.09 -1.99 22.87
N SER A 217 20.53 -2.92 22.08
CA SER A 217 20.88 -4.35 22.15
C SER A 217 22.24 -4.64 21.49
N CYS A 218 22.64 -3.81 20.53
CA CYS A 218 23.93 -3.89 19.86
C CYS A 218 24.91 -2.94 20.53
N VAL A 219 25.95 -3.50 21.13
CA VAL A 219 26.98 -2.74 21.85
C VAL A 219 28.33 -3.31 21.47
N CYS A 220 29.28 -2.43 21.14
CA CYS A 220 30.68 -2.84 21.03
C CYS A 220 31.35 -2.71 22.40
N ASP A 221 31.43 -3.83 23.12
CA ASP A 221 31.96 -3.90 24.47
C ASP A 221 33.29 -4.69 24.54
N ALA A 222 33.72 -5.05 25.75
CA ALA A 222 34.97 -5.77 25.97
C ALA A 222 35.01 -7.19 25.33
N ASN A 223 33.91 -7.69 24.77
CA ASN A 223 33.83 -8.96 24.05
C ASN A 223 33.99 -8.79 22.53
N ALA A 224 34.26 -7.59 22.03
CA ALA A 224 34.54 -7.37 20.62
C ALA A 224 35.72 -8.25 20.15
N GLU A 225 35.60 -8.78 18.94
CA GLU A 225 36.64 -9.54 18.26
C GLU A 225 37.08 -8.77 17.01
N ASP A 226 38.31 -9.01 16.55
CA ASP A 226 38.87 -8.42 15.33
C ASP A 226 38.10 -8.96 14.12
N TRP A 227 37.19 -8.16 13.59
CA TRP A 227 36.26 -8.60 12.58
C TRP A 227 36.99 -8.76 11.23
N GLN A 228 36.85 -9.95 10.64
CA GLN A 228 37.47 -10.29 9.36
C GLN A 228 36.42 -10.50 8.28
N CYS A 229 36.78 -10.20 7.03
CA CYS A 229 35.84 -10.16 5.90
C CYS A 229 35.41 -11.53 5.37
N ASP A 230 35.97 -12.59 5.92
CA ASP A 230 35.52 -13.96 5.69
C ASP A 230 34.43 -14.39 6.68
N ASP A 231 34.12 -13.56 7.68
CA ASP A 231 32.98 -13.77 8.56
C ASP A 231 31.68 -13.28 7.90
N PHE A 232 30.71 -14.20 7.79
CA PHE A 232 29.38 -13.89 7.27
C PHE A 232 28.49 -13.24 8.33
N THR A 233 28.91 -13.21 9.59
CA THR A 233 28.23 -12.51 10.66
C THR A 233 28.79 -11.08 10.76
N LEU A 234 27.91 -10.10 10.60
CA LEU A 234 28.25 -8.69 10.80
C LEU A 234 27.97 -8.34 12.27
N PRO A 235 28.99 -8.10 13.11
CA PRO A 235 28.80 -7.71 14.49
C PRO A 235 28.37 -6.23 14.53
N LEU A 236 27.06 -5.99 14.51
CA LEU A 236 26.52 -4.63 14.55
C LEU A 236 26.68 -4.01 15.94
N CYS A 237 26.88 -2.69 16.00
CA CYS A 237 27.00 -1.97 17.27
C CYS A 237 26.37 -0.57 17.32
N SER A 238 25.56 -0.23 16.32
CA SER A 238 24.67 0.94 16.34
C SER A 238 23.37 0.55 15.63
N GLY A 239 22.25 1.06 16.13
CA GLY A 239 20.95 0.95 15.47
C GLY A 239 20.70 2.01 14.40
N THR A 240 21.38 3.16 14.49
CA THR A 240 21.10 4.31 13.60
C THR A 240 21.94 4.35 12.34
N ASN A 241 23.13 3.73 12.37
CA ASN A 241 24.04 3.64 11.24
C ASN A 241 24.52 2.19 11.10
N PHE A 242 24.72 1.70 9.87
CA PHE A 242 25.35 0.39 9.62
C PHE A 242 26.81 0.44 10.08
N CYS A 243 27.02 0.22 11.37
CA CYS A 243 28.31 0.25 12.07
C CYS A 243 28.73 -1.17 12.44
N VAL A 244 30.00 -1.47 12.21
CA VAL A 244 30.63 -2.74 12.55
C VAL A 244 31.41 -2.57 13.85
N CYS A 245 31.19 -3.47 14.80
CA CYS A 245 31.97 -3.61 16.01
C CYS A 245 33.27 -4.34 15.69
N ASP A 246 34.35 -3.76 16.16
CA ASP A 246 35.69 -4.26 15.89
C ASP A 246 36.62 -3.93 17.06
N VAL A 247 37.86 -4.41 16.99
CA VAL A 247 38.93 -3.99 17.90
C VAL A 247 39.99 -3.21 17.14
N ASP A 248 40.49 -2.15 17.76
CA ASP A 248 41.61 -1.41 17.20
C ASP A 248 42.94 -2.19 17.35
N ALA A 249 44.01 -1.66 16.75
CA ALA A 249 45.35 -2.25 16.76
C ALA A 249 45.93 -2.44 18.18
N GLU A 250 45.37 -1.77 19.18
CA GLU A 250 45.72 -1.91 20.60
C GLU A 250 44.75 -2.82 21.37
N GLY A 251 43.74 -3.37 20.71
CA GLY A 251 42.75 -4.30 21.25
C GLY A 251 41.60 -3.63 21.99
N ALA A 252 41.38 -2.33 21.81
CA ALA A 252 40.24 -1.65 22.38
C ALA A 252 39.02 -1.74 21.43
N PRO A 253 37.82 -2.05 21.96
CA PRO A 253 36.61 -2.13 21.14
C PRO A 253 36.21 -0.76 20.63
N PHE A 254 35.76 -0.70 19.37
CA PHE A 254 35.19 0.50 18.79
C PHE A 254 34.25 0.16 17.63
N CYS A 255 33.36 1.10 17.30
CA CYS A 255 32.44 1.00 16.17
C CYS A 255 32.92 1.86 15.02
N TRP A 256 32.86 1.35 13.80
CA TRP A 256 33.15 2.12 12.59
C TRP A 256 32.07 1.92 11.51
N PRO A 257 31.75 2.95 10.70
CA PRO A 257 30.71 2.87 9.70
C PRO A 257 31.21 2.09 8.48
N ASN A 258 30.32 1.48 7.70
CA ASN A 258 30.74 0.86 6.44
C ASN A 258 31.40 1.90 5.50
N VAL A 259 32.73 1.80 5.32
CA VAL A 259 33.53 2.70 4.48
C VAL A 259 34.01 2.01 3.21
N LEU A 260 34.12 2.79 2.13
CA LEU A 260 34.81 2.35 0.92
C LEU A 260 36.33 2.37 1.15
N CYS A 261 37.05 1.40 0.60
CA CYS A 261 38.50 1.28 0.76
C CYS A 261 39.35 2.38 0.07
N GLU A 262 38.72 3.39 -0.52
CA GLU A 262 39.41 4.42 -1.28
C GLU A 262 39.79 5.60 -0.36
N GLY A 263 41.08 5.96 -0.35
CA GLY A 263 41.57 7.13 0.38
C GLY A 263 41.74 6.93 1.89
N LEU A 264 41.62 5.70 2.39
CA LEU A 264 41.97 5.36 3.77
C LEU A 264 43.48 5.52 4.02
N VAL A 265 43.81 5.86 5.27
CA VAL A 265 45.19 6.04 5.70
C VAL A 265 45.69 4.73 6.28
N ASP A 266 46.74 4.17 5.67
CA ASP A 266 47.42 2.98 6.20
C ASP A 266 47.98 3.28 7.60
N CYS A 267 47.82 2.32 8.51
CA CYS A 267 48.31 2.44 9.88
C CYS A 267 48.84 1.12 10.42
N SER A 268 49.63 1.22 11.49
CA SER A 268 50.10 0.07 12.26
C SER A 268 49.75 0.17 13.75
N SER A 269 49.31 1.35 14.19
CA SER A 269 48.88 1.68 15.55
C SER A 269 47.92 2.86 15.51
N ASN A 270 47.15 3.07 16.58
CA ASN A 270 46.30 4.26 16.71
C ASN A 270 47.07 5.58 16.64
N SER A 271 48.38 5.57 16.93
CA SER A 271 49.21 6.79 16.87
C SER A 271 49.50 7.27 15.44
N ASP A 272 49.31 6.40 14.45
CA ASP A 272 49.45 6.74 13.03
C ASP A 272 48.20 7.46 12.49
N CYS A 273 47.10 7.43 13.26
CA CYS A 273 45.79 7.85 12.81
C CYS A 273 45.45 9.31 13.18
N PRO A 274 44.76 10.04 12.28
CA PRO A 274 44.18 11.35 12.60
C PRO A 274 43.25 11.31 13.82
N GLU A 275 43.07 12.47 14.46
CA GLU A 275 42.13 12.62 15.58
C GLU A 275 40.71 12.18 15.18
N GLY A 276 40.05 11.40 16.04
CA GLY A 276 38.72 10.84 15.76
C GLY A 276 38.72 9.57 14.90
N THR A 277 39.89 8.99 14.63
CA THR A 277 40.01 7.72 13.91
C THR A 277 40.88 6.72 14.67
N ARG A 278 40.66 5.42 14.41
CA ARG A 278 41.40 4.30 15.02
C ARG A 278 41.93 3.36 13.97
N CYS A 279 43.07 2.76 14.26
CA CYS A 279 43.70 1.79 13.38
C CYS A 279 43.07 0.42 13.60
N ALA A 280 42.49 -0.18 12.56
CA ALA A 280 41.98 -1.55 12.63
C ALA A 280 42.20 -2.30 11.33
N SER A 281 42.18 -3.62 11.42
CA SER A 281 42.25 -4.48 10.25
C SER A 281 40.88 -4.59 9.61
N THR A 282 40.79 -4.53 8.29
CA THR A 282 39.50 -4.55 7.58
C THR A 282 39.65 -5.25 6.22
N CYS A 283 38.56 -5.25 5.44
CA CYS A 283 38.58 -5.73 4.05
C CYS A 283 39.49 -4.91 3.15
N CYS A 284 39.84 -3.70 3.60
CA CYS A 284 40.69 -2.78 2.87
C CYS A 284 42.19 -3.04 3.12
N GLY A 285 42.55 -3.84 4.13
CA GLY A 285 43.92 -4.23 4.41
C GLY A 285 44.19 -4.47 5.89
N ALA A 286 45.44 -4.80 6.20
CA ALA A 286 45.88 -5.21 7.54
C ALA A 286 45.91 -4.07 8.59
N GLY A 287 45.57 -2.84 8.22
CA GLY A 287 45.57 -1.68 9.12
C GLY A 287 45.18 -0.40 8.38
N GLN A 288 43.98 0.09 8.65
CA GLN A 288 43.45 1.35 8.12
C GLN A 288 42.91 2.23 9.25
N CYS A 289 43.09 3.55 9.13
CA CYS A 289 42.48 4.49 10.05
C CYS A 289 40.99 4.68 9.71
N LEU A 290 40.13 4.24 10.61
CA LEU A 290 38.68 4.27 10.47
C LEU A 290 38.07 5.29 11.43
N PRO A 291 37.06 6.07 11.00
CA PRO A 291 36.35 6.96 11.90
C PRO A 291 35.55 6.16 12.93
N GLU A 292 35.43 6.69 14.13
CA GLU A 292 34.43 6.18 15.08
C GLU A 292 33.02 6.52 14.56
N CYS A 293 32.08 5.59 14.71
CA CYS A 293 30.69 5.86 14.40
C CYS A 293 30.16 7.00 15.29
N ASP A 294 29.60 8.01 14.65
CA ASP A 294 28.93 9.12 15.31
C ASP A 294 27.42 8.93 15.16
N ASP A 295 26.72 8.72 16.27
CA ASP A 295 25.25 8.60 16.32
C ASP A 295 24.54 9.95 16.05
N SER A 296 25.29 11.03 15.75
CA SER A 296 24.74 12.38 15.52
C SER A 296 24.62 12.83 14.06
N ILE A 297 24.84 11.94 13.08
CA ILE A 297 24.73 12.28 11.65
C ILE A 297 23.45 11.70 11.04
N GLU A 298 22.50 12.58 10.72
CA GLU A 298 21.39 12.28 9.80
C GLU A 298 21.97 11.81 8.46
N VAL A 299 21.50 10.65 8.01
CA VAL A 299 21.79 10.04 6.70
C VAL A 299 21.74 11.09 5.59
N LEU A 300 22.89 11.38 4.97
CA LEU A 300 22.92 12.00 3.64
C LEU A 300 23.22 10.90 2.61
N PRO A 301 22.29 10.63 1.66
CA PRO A 301 22.61 9.75 0.55
C PRO A 301 23.57 10.51 -0.39
N ASN A 302 24.75 9.94 -0.60
CA ASN A 302 25.71 10.35 -1.64
C ASN A 302 26.08 11.85 -1.68
N SER A 303 27.04 12.28 -0.84
CA SER A 303 27.86 13.45 -1.17
C SER A 303 29.31 13.04 -1.44
N VAL A 304 29.59 12.88 -2.74
CA VAL A 304 30.91 12.88 -3.36
C VAL A 304 31.83 13.90 -2.68
N LEU A 305 32.95 13.42 -2.14
CA LEU A 305 34.10 14.24 -1.76
C LEU A 305 34.58 15.03 -2.99
N LYS A 306 34.11 16.26 -3.16
CA LYS A 306 34.82 17.24 -3.99
C LYS A 306 35.95 17.80 -3.15
N GLY A 307 37.15 17.36 -3.48
CA GLY A 307 38.38 17.82 -2.86
C GLY A 307 38.57 19.33 -3.00
N GLU A 308 39.06 19.92 -1.92
CA GLU A 308 39.79 21.19 -1.97
C GLU A 308 41.13 21.00 -1.27
N ALA A 309 42.18 20.97 -2.08
CA ALA A 309 43.55 21.25 -1.66
C ALA A 309 43.89 22.70 -2.07
N PRO A 310 45.01 23.27 -1.60
CA PRO A 310 45.13 23.96 -0.34
C PRO A 310 45.29 25.48 -0.52
N SER A 311 45.00 26.19 0.56
CA SER A 311 45.21 27.62 0.77
C SER A 311 46.61 28.13 0.37
N GLY A 312 46.63 29.20 -0.42
CA GLY A 312 47.76 30.10 -0.68
C GLY A 312 47.32 31.58 -0.59
N PRO A 313 48.23 32.51 -0.25
CA PRO A 313 47.97 33.50 0.79
C PRO A 313 47.38 34.82 0.32
N THR A 314 46.67 35.44 1.26
CA THR A 314 46.16 36.81 1.26
C THR A 314 47.29 37.84 1.23
N SER A 315 47.18 38.88 0.38
CA SER A 315 47.51 40.28 0.73
C SER A 315 46.98 41.23 -0.36
N THR A 316 45.94 42.03 -0.04
CA THR A 316 45.95 43.47 0.34
C THR A 316 45.79 44.46 -0.83
N GLY A 317 44.66 45.17 -0.82
CA GLY A 317 44.63 46.63 -0.69
C GLY A 317 44.84 47.50 -1.93
N LYS A 318 43.74 47.90 -2.57
CA LYS A 318 43.20 49.28 -2.64
C LYS A 318 41.94 49.32 -3.49
#